data_AF-X1EWR1-F1
#
_entry.id   AF-X1EWR1-F1
#
_cell.length_a   1.000
_cell.length_b   1.000
_cell.length_c   1.000
_cell.angle_alpha   90.00
_cell.angle_beta   90.00
_cell.angle_gamma   90.00
#
_symmetry.space_group_name_H-M   'P 1'
#
loop_
_entity.id
_entity.type
_entity.pdbx_description
1 polymer ?
#
loop_
_entity_poly.entity_id
_entity_poly.type
_entity_poly.pdbx_seq_one_letter_code
_entity_poly.pdbx_strand_id
1 'polypeptide(L)'
;VVQDLTSFPSTHTIFVFSVAISLWLSSLKKLAWPLFILAILIGLSRIAVGVHYPFDIIGGAIIGIIIPIFIHHEGSWFKKKLLNHRKLL
;
A
#
# COMPACT_ATOMS: atom_id res chain seq x y z
N VAL A 1 -19.83 0.79 -11.66
CA VAL A 1 -18.41 0.37 -11.60
C VAL A 1 -17.61 1.48 -12.24
N VAL A 2 -17.01 2.35 -11.43
CA VAL A 2 -16.14 3.41 -11.92
C VAL A 2 -14.88 2.70 -12.41
N GLN A 3 -14.84 2.33 -13.70
CA GLN A 3 -13.60 1.89 -14.30
C GLN A 3 -12.67 3.10 -14.34
N ASP A 4 -11.48 2.93 -13.77
CA ASP A 4 -10.40 3.91 -13.81
C ASP A 4 -10.25 4.41 -15.26
N LEU A 5 -10.43 5.71 -15.50
CA LEU A 5 -10.31 6.32 -16.85
C LEU A 5 -8.88 6.18 -17.43
N THR A 6 -7.94 5.72 -16.62
CA THR A 6 -6.52 5.51 -16.94
C THR A 6 -6.12 4.07 -16.59
N SER A 7 -5.59 3.34 -17.57
CA SER A 7 -5.08 1.97 -17.38
C SER A 7 -3.78 1.92 -16.58
N PHE A 8 -2.98 2.99 -16.58
CA PHE A 8 -1.74 3.07 -15.82
C PHE A 8 -1.74 4.26 -14.84
N PRO A 9 -1.24 4.08 -13.59
CA PRO A 9 -1.02 2.83 -12.87
C PRO A 9 -2.35 2.26 -12.32
N SER A 10 -2.42 0.97 -11.98
CA SER A 10 -3.67 0.40 -11.45
C SER A 10 -4.01 0.93 -10.05
N THR A 11 -5.05 1.76 -9.93
CA THR A 11 -5.55 2.28 -8.64
C THR A 11 -5.89 1.18 -7.65
N HIS A 12 -6.52 0.10 -8.16
CA HIS A 12 -6.87 -1.07 -7.37
C HIS A 12 -5.61 -1.69 -6.76
N THR A 13 -4.59 -1.92 -7.57
CA THR A 13 -3.30 -2.46 -7.09
C THR A 13 -2.64 -1.51 -6.09
N ILE A 14 -2.60 -0.20 -6.35
CA ILE A 14 -2.05 0.80 -5.42
C ILE A 14 -2.73 0.70 -4.06
N PHE A 15 -4.06 0.66 -4.03
CA PHE A 15 -4.83 0.64 -2.80
C PHE A 15 -4.54 -0.60 -1.96
N VAL A 16 -4.66 -1.81 -2.53
CA VAL A 16 -4.48 -3.04 -1.72
C VAL A 16 -3.03 -3.21 -1.26
N PHE A 17 -2.04 -2.87 -2.09
CA PHE A 17 -0.63 -2.89 -1.66
C PHE A 17 -0.35 -1.85 -0.56
N SER A 18 -0.94 -0.65 -0.66
CA SER A 18 -0.81 0.39 0.37
C SER A 18 -1.32 -0.05 1.73
N VAL A 19 -2.49 -0.69 1.76
CA VAL A 19 -3.10 -1.21 2.99
C VAL A 19 -2.26 -2.35 3.56
N ALA A 20 -1.83 -3.30 2.73
CA ALA A 20 -1.02 -4.44 3.16
C ALA A 20 0.30 -3.98 3.82
N ILE A 21 1.02 -3.03 3.20
CA ILE A 21 2.26 -2.48 3.73
C ILE A 21 2.03 -1.65 4.99
N SER A 22 0.97 -0.84 5.04
CA SER A 22 0.63 -0.06 6.25
C SER A 22 0.40 -0.96 7.46
N LEU A 23 -0.30 -2.07 7.29
CA LEU A 23 -0.55 -3.06 8.34
C LEU A 23 0.74 -3.80 8.74
N TRP A 24 1.58 -4.10 7.76
CA TRP A 24 2.89 -4.71 8.01
C TRP A 24 3.77 -3.83 8.90
N LEU A 25 3.85 -2.53 8.57
CA LEU A 25 4.61 -1.53 9.32
C LEU A 25 4.01 -1.23 10.69
N SER A 26 2.69 -1.40 10.85
CA SER A 26 1.98 -1.22 12.13
C SER A 26 2.08 -2.43 13.07
N SER A 27 2.99 -3.37 12.81
CA SER A 27 3.17 -4.63 13.57
C SER A 27 1.96 -5.59 13.54
N LEU A 28 0.98 -5.35 12.67
CA LEU A 28 -0.18 -6.23 12.45
C LEU A 28 0.11 -7.29 11.37
N LYS A 29 1.29 -7.91 11.44
CA LYS A 29 1.82 -8.81 10.40
C LYS A 29 0.92 -10.01 10.09
N LYS A 30 0.20 -10.52 11.10
CA LYS A 30 -0.77 -11.62 10.95
C LYS A 30 -1.91 -11.26 9.99
N LEU A 31 -2.31 -10.00 9.93
CA LEU A 31 -3.35 -9.50 9.03
C LEU A 31 -2.76 -9.05 7.68
N ALA A 32 -1.51 -8.57 7.67
CA ALA A 32 -0.83 -8.13 6.45
C ALA A 32 -0.54 -9.29 5.47
N TRP A 33 -0.11 -10.45 5.95
CA TRP A 33 0.19 -11.62 5.11
C TRP A 33 -0.96 -12.06 4.19
N PRO A 34 -2.18 -12.33 4.69
CA PRO A 34 -3.30 -12.70 3.82
C PRO A 34 -3.67 -11.56 2.85
N LEU A 35 -3.45 -10.30 3.23
CA LEU A 35 -3.68 -9.16 2.34
C LEU A 35 -2.67 -9.05 1.21
N PHE A 36 -1.40 -9.45 1.40
CA PHE A 36 -0.45 -9.53 0.29
C PHE A 36 -0.87 -10.58 -0.73
N ILE A 37 -1.32 -11.74 -0.27
CA ILE A 37 -1.84 -12.79 -1.15
C ILE A 37 -3.06 -12.26 -1.90
N LEU A 38 -3.99 -11.61 -1.20
CA LEU A 38 -5.16 -11.00 -1.82
C LEU A 38 -4.78 -9.90 -2.83
N ALA A 39 -3.78 -9.07 -2.52
CA ALA A 39 -3.30 -8.02 -3.42
C ALA A 39 -2.73 -8.59 -4.72
N ILE A 40 -1.99 -9.69 -4.65
CA ILE A 40 -1.49 -10.42 -5.83
C ILE A 40 -2.66 -11.00 -6.62
N LEU A 41 -3.62 -11.66 -5.96
CA LEU A 41 -4.81 -12.23 -6.62
C LEU A 41 -5.65 -11.16 -7.32
N ILE A 42 -5.81 -9.99 -6.70
CA ILE A 42 -6.50 -8.84 -7.31
C ILE A 42 -5.72 -8.38 -8.54
N GLY A 43 -4.39 -8.21 -8.44
CA GLY A 43 -3.55 -7.85 -9.59
C GLY A 43 -3.67 -8.84 -10.76
N LEU A 44 -3.65 -10.14 -10.47
CA LEU A 44 -3.84 -11.19 -11.47
C LEU A 44 -5.25 -11.16 -12.08
N SER A 45 -6.29 -10.91 -11.27
CA SER A 45 -7.66 -10.76 -11.76
C SER A 45 -7.79 -9.58 -12.74
N ARG A 46 -7.09 -8.47 -12.48
CA ARG A 46 -7.07 -7.30 -13.37
C ARG A 46 -6.41 -7.61 -14.72
N ILE A 47 -5.37 -8.45 -14.75
CA ILE A 47 -4.75 -8.94 -15.99
C ILE A 47 -5.71 -9.91 -16.71
N ALA A 48 -6.34 -10.83 -15.97
CA ALA A 48 -7.24 -11.84 -16.54
C ALA A 48 -8.50 -11.25 -17.19
N VAL A 49 -9.02 -10.14 -16.65
CA VAL A 49 -10.16 -9.41 -17.24
C VAL A 49 -9.72 -8.55 -18.45
N GLY A 50 -8.41 -8.45 -18.72
CA GLY A 50 -7.87 -7.73 -19.88
C GLY A 50 -7.92 -6.20 -19.75
N VAL A 51 -8.12 -5.68 -18.53
CA VAL A 51 -8.24 -4.23 -18.28
C VAL A 51 -6.92 -3.55 -17.94
N HIS A 52 -5.89 -4.31 -17.57
CA HIS A 52 -4.57 -3.80 -17.23
C HIS A 52 -3.47 -4.73 -17.75
N TYR A 53 -2.37 -4.14 -18.21
CA TYR A 53 -1.15 -4.86 -18.54
C TYR A 53 -0.40 -5.24 -17.26
N PRO A 54 0.45 -6.29 -17.28
CA PRO A 54 1.30 -6.64 -16.15
C PRO A 54 2.14 -5.46 -15.63
N PHE A 55 2.56 -4.57 -16.53
CA PHE A 55 3.30 -3.36 -16.18
C PHE A 55 2.48 -2.37 -15.33
N ASP A 56 1.17 -2.26 -15.56
CA ASP A 56 0.27 -1.40 -14.78
C ASP A 56 0.13 -1.88 -13.33
N ILE A 57 0.15 -3.21 -13.14
CA ILE A 57 0.11 -3.86 -11.83
C ILE A 57 1.45 -3.67 -11.11
N ILE A 58 2.58 -3.83 -11.81
CA ILE A 58 3.91 -3.60 -11.23
C ILE A 58 4.07 -2.13 -10.80
N GLY A 59 3.70 -1.18 -11.67
CA GLY A 59 3.73 0.24 -11.35
C GLY A 59 2.85 0.59 -10.15
N GLY A 60 1.64 0.02 -10.10
CA GLY A 60 0.74 0.18 -8.96
C GLY A 60 1.28 -0.41 -7.66
N ALA A 61 1.91 -1.58 -7.71
CA ALA A 61 2.53 -2.22 -6.55
C ALA A 61 3.71 -1.40 -6.01
N ILE A 62 4.56 -0.86 -6.88
CA ILE A 62 5.69 0.00 -6.49
C ILE A 62 5.19 1.24 -5.74
N ILE A 63 4.21 1.95 -6.30
CA ILE A 63 3.61 3.13 -5.66
C ILE A 63 2.96 2.74 -4.32
N GLY A 64 2.20 1.63 -4.31
CA GLY A 64 1.56 1.11 -3.10
C GLY A 64 2.53 0.67 -2.00
N ILE A 65 3.79 0.40 -2.32
CA ILE A 65 4.82 0.06 -1.33
C ILE A 65 5.55 1.30 -0.82
N ILE A 66 5.93 2.21 -1.71
CA ILE A 66 6.78 3.36 -1.36
C ILE A 66 6.03 4.36 -0.46
N ILE A 67 4.78 4.67 -0.79
CA ILE A 67 4.02 5.73 -0.10
C ILE A 67 3.79 5.41 1.38
N PRO A 68 3.32 4.21 1.77
CA PRO A 68 3.14 3.90 3.20
C PRO A 68 4.45 3.80 3.98
N ILE A 69 5.55 3.39 3.34
CA ILE A 69 6.89 3.38 3.98
C ILE A 69 7.30 4.81 4.34
N PHE A 70 7.15 5.74 3.38
CA PHE A 70 7.45 7.15 3.60
C PHE A 70 6.58 7.75 4.72
N ILE A 71 5.27 7.50 4.68
CA ILE A 71 4.33 7.96 5.73
C ILE A 71 4.70 7.39 7.09
N HIS A 72 5.05 6.10 7.17
CA HIS A 72 5.44 5.47 8.43
C HIS A 72 6.73 6.07 8.99
N HIS A 73 7.72 6.35 8.12
CA HIS A 73 8.97 7.00 8.51
C HIS A 73 8.70 8.35 9.18
N GLU A 74 7.98 9.25 8.50
CA GLU A 74 7.65 10.58 9.01
C GLU A 74 6.76 10.53 10.27
N GLY A 75 5.77 9.65 10.29
CA GLY A 75 4.90 9.46 11.45
C GLY A 75 5.65 8.97 12.68
N SER A 76 6.64 8.08 12.49
CA SER A 76 7.49 7.59 13.58
C SER A 76 8.40 8.68 14.15
N TRP A 77 8.93 9.55 13.29
CA TRP A 77 9.72 10.72 13.67
C TRP A 77 8.88 11.71 14.48
N PHE A 78 7.69 12.05 13.99
CA PHE A 78 6.79 12.98 14.65
C PHE A 78 6.34 12.48 16.03
N LYS A 79 6.00 11.19 16.14
CA LYS A 79 5.64 10.54 17.41
C LYS A 79 6.79 10.59 18.41
N LYS A 80 8.02 10.30 17.99
CA LYS A 80 9.22 10.43 18.85
C LYS A 80 9.42 11.86 19.32
N LYS A 81 9.30 12.85 18.43
CA LYS A 81 9.47 14.28 18.76
C LYS A 81 8.44 14.76 19.78
N LEU A 82 7.17 14.38 19.63
CA LEU A 82 6.08 14.68 20.57
C LEU A 82 6.30 14.02 21.94
N LEU A 83 6.66 12.74 21.97
CA LEU A 83 6.91 12.00 23.21
C LEU A 83 8.10 12.58 23.98
N ASN A 84 9.13 13.09 23.28
CA ASN A 84 10.28 13.71 23.93
C ASN A 84 9.93 15.05 24.59
N HIS A 85 9.05 15.86 23.99
CA HIS A 85 8.58 17.11 24.60
C HIS A 85 7.73 16.85 25.85
N ARG A 86 6.91 15.78 25.86
CA ARG A 86 6.13 15.40 27.04
C ARG A 86 6.96 14.89 28.22
N LYS A 87 8.19 14.41 27.99
CA LYS A 87 9.10 14.00 29.08
C LYS A 87 9.84 15.18 29.72
N LEU A 88 9.83 16.35 29.09
CA LEU A 88 10.50 17.57 29.55
C LEU A 88 9.56 18.50 30.34
N LEU A 89 8.26 18.16 30.42
CA LEU A 89 7.23 18.80 31.24
C LEU A 89 6.91 17.89 32.43
#